data_AF-A0AAP4JMJ5-F1
#
_entry.id   AF-A0AAP4JMJ5-F1
#
_cell.length_a   1.000
_cell.length_b   1.000
_cell.length_c   1.000
_cell.angle_alpha   90.00
_cell.angle_beta   90.00
_cell.angle_gamma   90.00
#
_symmetry.space_group_name_H-M   'P 1'
#
loop_
_entity.id
_entity.type
_entity.pdbx_description
1 polymer ?
#
loop_
_entity_poly.entity_id
_entity_poly.type
_entity_poly.pdbx_seq_one_letter_code
_entity_poly.pdbx_strand_id
1 'polypeptide(L)'
;QVSAKATITVVSTKASIKAKDSTLVAGPDTKWNAADNFVSATDADGNGIDFKSVNVSGSVDPTQPGKYEVTYSYTDAGGNQVSAKATITVVSTKASIKAKDSTLVAGPDTKWNAADNFVSATDADGNGIDAKSVNVSGSVDPTKPGDYEVTYSYTDAGGNQVSAKATITVVSTKASIKAKDSTLVAGPDTKWNAADNFVSATDADGNGIDFKSVNVSGSVDPTQPG
;
A
#
# COMPACT_ATOMS: atom_id res chain seq x y z
N GLN A 1 -32.66 -79.58 -34.60
CA GLN A 1 -31.92 -78.86 -33.55
C GLN A 1 -32.12 -77.37 -33.83
N VAL A 2 -32.75 -76.62 -32.92
CA VAL A 2 -32.98 -75.18 -33.12
C VAL A 2 -31.91 -74.46 -32.29
N SER A 3 -31.02 -73.71 -32.92
CA SER A 3 -30.02 -72.88 -32.24
C SER A 3 -30.32 -71.41 -32.49
N ALA A 4 -30.41 -70.63 -31.43
CA ALA A 4 -30.40 -69.18 -31.52
C ALA A 4 -28.95 -68.68 -31.35
N LYS A 5 -28.53 -67.75 -32.21
CA LYS A 5 -27.29 -67.00 -32.02
C LYS A 5 -27.65 -65.64 -31.42
N ALA A 6 -27.08 -65.33 -30.26
CA ALA A 6 -27.08 -63.98 -29.72
C ALA A 6 -25.76 -63.31 -30.13
N THR A 7 -25.85 -62.13 -30.73
CA THR A 7 -24.69 -61.28 -30.97
C THR A 7 -24.56 -60.35 -29.77
N ILE A 8 -23.44 -60.44 -29.05
CA ILE A 8 -23.11 -59.52 -27.96
C ILE A 8 -22.14 -58.48 -28.52
N THR A 9 -22.52 -57.21 -28.47
CA THR A 9 -21.66 -56.09 -28.85
C THR A 9 -21.15 -55.43 -27.57
N VAL A 10 -19.83 -55.43 -27.40
CA VAL A 10 -19.15 -54.71 -26.31
C VAL A 10 -18.74 -53.34 -26.85
N VAL A 11 -19.17 -52.27 -26.19
CA VAL A 11 -18.78 -50.89 -26.49
C VAL A 11 -17.77 -50.41 -25.46
N SER A 12 -16.82 -49.57 -25.87
CA SER A 12 -15.87 -48.91 -24.96
C SER A 12 -16.58 -47.85 -24.13
N THR A 13 -16.14 -47.65 -22.88
CA THR A 13 -16.61 -46.54 -22.05
C THR A 13 -16.29 -45.18 -22.68
N LYS A 14 -17.20 -44.22 -22.52
CA LYS A 14 -16.98 -42.80 -22.81
C LYS A 14 -16.75 -41.97 -21.54
N ALA A 15 -16.49 -42.64 -20.40
CA ALA A 15 -16.19 -41.94 -19.16
C ALA A 15 -14.98 -41.04 -19.37
N SER A 16 -15.05 -39.82 -18.86
CA SER A 16 -13.97 -38.85 -18.96
C SER A 16 -14.01 -37.89 -17.79
N ILE A 17 -12.87 -37.28 -17.48
CA ILE A 17 -12.80 -36.22 -16.49
C ILE A 17 -11.78 -35.18 -16.93
N LYS A 18 -12.10 -33.91 -16.69
CA LYS A 18 -11.27 -32.76 -17.02
C LYS A 18 -11.13 -31.86 -15.79
N ALA A 19 -9.90 -31.48 -15.53
CA ALA A 19 -9.53 -30.52 -14.51
C ALA A 19 -8.65 -29.44 -15.14
N LYS A 20 -8.52 -28.30 -14.46
CA LYS A 20 -7.67 -27.18 -14.87
C LYS A 20 -6.78 -26.76 -13.72
N ASP A 21 -5.62 -26.22 -14.04
CA ASP A 21 -4.71 -25.62 -13.07
C ASP A 21 -5.24 -24.27 -12.57
N SER A 22 -4.74 -23.82 -11.42
CA SER A 22 -5.02 -22.47 -10.90
C SER A 22 -3.81 -21.90 -10.16
N THR A 23 -3.83 -20.57 -10.02
CA THR A 23 -2.85 -19.83 -9.22
C THR A 23 -3.58 -19.05 -8.14
N LEU A 24 -3.07 -19.09 -6.92
CA LEU A 24 -3.56 -18.35 -5.76
C LEU A 24 -2.42 -17.55 -5.15
N VAL A 25 -2.73 -16.40 -4.55
CA VAL A 25 -1.78 -15.71 -3.67
C VAL A 25 -1.93 -16.23 -2.25
N ALA A 26 -0.83 -16.61 -1.63
CA ALA A 26 -0.78 -17.06 -0.25
C ALA A 26 -1.30 -15.97 0.69
N GLY A 27 -2.13 -16.33 1.66
CA GLY A 27 -2.59 -15.38 2.66
C GLY A 27 -3.47 -16.03 3.72
N PRO A 28 -3.58 -15.43 4.92
CA PRO A 28 -4.37 -15.96 6.02
C PRO A 28 -5.86 -16.11 5.68
N ASP A 29 -6.38 -15.27 4.79
CA ASP A 29 -7.78 -15.27 4.37
C ASP A 29 -8.01 -15.99 3.03
N THR A 30 -6.93 -16.41 2.35
CA THR A 30 -7.02 -17.13 1.07
C THR A 30 -7.66 -18.49 1.29
N LYS A 31 -8.64 -18.82 0.47
CA LYS A 31 -9.34 -20.11 0.48
C LYS A 31 -9.23 -20.78 -0.88
N TRP A 32 -9.23 -22.11 -0.87
CA TRP A 32 -9.30 -22.92 -2.07
C TRP A 32 -10.48 -23.89 -1.98
N ASN A 33 -11.22 -24.03 -3.09
CA ASN A 33 -12.27 -25.03 -3.23
C ASN A 33 -11.95 -25.97 -4.40
N ALA A 34 -12.06 -27.28 -4.18
CA ALA A 34 -11.82 -28.29 -5.21
C ALA A 34 -12.71 -28.11 -6.46
N ALA A 35 -13.91 -27.54 -6.30
CA ALA A 35 -14.78 -27.25 -7.44
C ALA A 35 -14.19 -26.22 -8.42
N ASP A 36 -13.32 -25.33 -7.95
CA ASP A 36 -12.75 -24.24 -8.76
C ASP A 36 -11.84 -24.75 -9.89
N ASN A 37 -11.25 -25.93 -9.69
CA ASN A 37 -10.35 -26.59 -10.63
C ASN A 37 -11.02 -27.74 -11.40
N PHE A 38 -12.27 -28.08 -11.10
CA PHE A 38 -13.05 -29.05 -11.88
C PHE A 38 -13.62 -28.38 -13.14
N VAL A 39 -13.53 -29.06 -14.30
CA VAL A 39 -14.07 -28.56 -15.57
C VAL A 39 -15.32 -29.34 -15.98
N SER A 40 -15.20 -30.67 -16.09
CA SER A 40 -16.32 -31.54 -16.42
C SER A 40 -15.97 -33.01 -16.19
N ALA A 41 -16.98 -33.86 -16.10
CA ALA A 41 -16.84 -35.31 -16.16
C ALA A 41 -18.04 -35.93 -16.89
N THR A 42 -17.84 -37.11 -17.46
CA THR A 42 -18.88 -37.90 -18.14
C THR A 42 -18.91 -39.34 -17.65
N ASP A 43 -20.09 -39.97 -17.70
CA ASP A 43 -20.30 -41.38 -17.43
C ASP A 43 -19.92 -42.29 -18.62
N ALA A 44 -20.17 -43.60 -18.48
CA ALA A 44 -19.86 -44.59 -19.51
C ALA A 44 -20.56 -44.34 -20.86
N ASP A 45 -21.73 -43.72 -20.86
CA ASP A 45 -22.52 -43.41 -22.06
C ASP A 45 -22.12 -42.06 -22.69
N GLY A 46 -21.40 -41.24 -21.93
CA GLY A 46 -20.94 -39.91 -22.29
C GLY A 46 -21.82 -38.78 -21.74
N ASN A 47 -22.75 -39.08 -20.84
CA ASN A 47 -23.58 -38.06 -20.20
C ASN A 47 -22.78 -37.32 -19.13
N GLY A 48 -23.01 -36.01 -18.99
CA GLY A 48 -22.35 -35.22 -17.95
C GLY A 48 -22.75 -35.66 -16.54
N ILE A 49 -21.80 -35.70 -15.62
CA ILE A 49 -22.04 -35.98 -14.20
C ILE A 49 -21.72 -34.75 -13.34
N ASP A 50 -22.42 -34.64 -12.20
CA ASP A 50 -22.20 -33.58 -11.22
C ASP A 50 -20.87 -33.76 -10.47
N PHE A 51 -20.27 -32.64 -10.05
CA PHE A 51 -19.04 -32.64 -9.26
C PHE A 51 -19.13 -33.48 -7.98
N LYS A 52 -20.31 -33.57 -7.36
CA LYS A 52 -20.53 -34.40 -6.15
C LYS A 52 -20.30 -35.89 -6.38
N SER A 53 -20.36 -36.35 -7.63
CA SER A 53 -20.09 -37.74 -8.01
C SER A 53 -18.60 -38.01 -8.27
N VAL A 54 -17.75 -36.98 -8.21
CA VAL A 54 -16.31 -37.06 -8.44
C VAL A 54 -15.59 -37.21 -7.10
N ASN A 55 -14.69 -38.19 -7.02
CA ASN A 55 -13.79 -38.33 -5.89
C ASN A 55 -12.56 -37.43 -6.05
N VAL A 56 -12.25 -36.66 -5.02
CA VAL A 56 -11.12 -35.73 -4.98
C VAL A 56 -10.11 -36.20 -3.96
N SER A 57 -8.84 -36.25 -4.34
CA SER A 57 -7.72 -36.59 -3.45
C SER A 57 -6.59 -35.56 -3.59
N GLY A 58 -5.86 -35.36 -2.50
CA GLY A 58 -4.89 -34.26 -2.36
C GLY A 58 -5.41 -33.17 -1.43
N SER A 59 -4.51 -32.29 -1.00
CA SER A 59 -4.83 -31.15 -0.15
C SER A 59 -4.04 -29.93 -0.62
N VAL A 60 -4.68 -28.77 -0.59
CA VAL A 60 -4.06 -27.48 -0.89
C VAL A 60 -4.03 -26.68 0.40
N ASP A 61 -2.86 -26.19 0.79
CA ASP A 61 -2.74 -25.18 1.83
C ASP A 61 -2.59 -23.80 1.17
N PRO A 62 -3.66 -22.99 1.12
CA PRO A 62 -3.62 -21.68 0.47
C PRO A 62 -2.83 -20.63 1.28
N THR A 63 -2.35 -20.96 2.48
CA THR A 63 -1.55 -20.05 3.30
C THR A 63 -0.05 -20.21 3.06
N GLN A 64 0.36 -21.29 2.39
CA GLN A 64 1.76 -21.63 2.17
C GLN A 64 2.09 -21.61 0.66
N PRO A 65 3.08 -20.82 0.22
CA PRO A 65 3.56 -20.86 -1.15
C PRO A 65 4.07 -22.26 -1.54
N GLY A 66 3.65 -22.77 -2.68
CA GLY A 66 3.96 -24.12 -3.13
C GLY A 66 3.16 -24.55 -4.35
N LYS A 67 3.48 -25.73 -4.88
CA LYS A 67 2.65 -26.40 -5.89
C LYS A 67 1.98 -27.61 -5.25
N TYR A 68 0.67 -27.66 -5.34
CA TYR A 68 -0.17 -28.72 -4.78
C TYR A 68 -0.83 -29.46 -5.92
N GLU A 69 -0.69 -30.80 -5.95
CA GLU A 69 -1.34 -31.64 -6.95
C GLU A 69 -2.64 -32.20 -6.37
N VAL A 70 -3.74 -32.02 -7.09
CA VAL A 70 -5.07 -32.55 -6.74
C VAL A 70 -5.51 -33.49 -7.85
N THR A 71 -5.92 -34.69 -7.47
CA THR A 71 -6.42 -35.70 -8.41
C THR A 71 -7.92 -35.86 -8.28
N TYR A 72 -8.61 -35.65 -9.40
CA TYR A 72 -10.03 -35.89 -9.58
C TYR A 72 -10.21 -37.26 -10.23
N SER A 73 -11.10 -38.08 -9.69
CA SER A 73 -11.32 -39.45 -10.15
C SER A 73 -12.79 -39.80 -10.18
N TYR A 74 -13.17 -40.63 -11.15
CA TYR A 74 -14.52 -41.17 -11.28
C TYR A 74 -14.44 -42.62 -11.73
N THR A 75 -15.32 -43.46 -11.19
CA THR A 75 -15.47 -44.86 -11.59
C THR A 75 -16.89 -45.05 -12.11
N ASP A 76 -17.03 -45.49 -13.36
CA ASP A 76 -18.34 -45.72 -13.97
C ASP A 76 -18.99 -47.03 -13.47
N ALA A 77 -20.25 -47.25 -13.85
CA ALA A 77 -20.99 -48.46 -13.45
C ALA A 77 -20.39 -49.77 -13.98
N GLY A 78 -19.56 -49.71 -15.02
CA GLY A 78 -18.81 -50.84 -15.57
C GLY A 78 -17.47 -51.08 -14.87
N GLY A 79 -17.13 -50.26 -13.86
CA GLY A 79 -15.86 -50.35 -13.13
C GLY A 79 -14.69 -49.67 -13.82
N ASN A 80 -14.91 -48.91 -14.90
CA ASN A 80 -13.82 -48.18 -15.56
C ASN A 80 -13.49 -46.92 -14.76
N GLN A 81 -12.21 -46.74 -14.43
CA GLN A 81 -11.73 -45.58 -13.69
C GLN A 81 -11.08 -44.56 -14.64
N VAL A 82 -11.47 -43.30 -14.49
CA VAL A 82 -10.83 -42.16 -15.16
C VAL A 82 -10.34 -41.16 -14.14
N SER A 83 -9.23 -40.47 -14.46
CA SER A 83 -8.67 -39.45 -13.59
C SER A 83 -8.09 -38.28 -14.37
N ALA A 84 -8.10 -37.11 -13.72
CA ALA A 84 -7.42 -35.90 -14.18
C ALA A 84 -6.75 -35.24 -12.98
N LYS A 85 -5.64 -34.57 -13.24
CA LYS A 85 -4.88 -33.83 -12.24
C LYS A 85 -5.01 -32.34 -12.47
N ALA A 86 -5.06 -31.58 -11.38
CA ALA A 86 -4.87 -30.14 -11.38
C ALA A 86 -3.66 -29.78 -10.53
N THR A 87 -2.82 -28.89 -11.04
CA THR A 87 -1.76 -28.25 -10.27
C THR A 87 -2.25 -26.90 -9.77
N ILE A 88 -2.32 -26.75 -8.45
CA ILE A 88 -2.66 -25.50 -7.78
C ILE A 88 -1.35 -24.86 -7.33
N THR A 89 -1.02 -23.72 -7.92
CA THR A 89 0.20 -22.97 -7.59
C THR A 89 -0.14 -21.85 -6.62
N VAL A 90 0.31 -21.97 -5.38
CA VAL A 90 0.21 -20.90 -4.39
C VAL A 90 1.51 -20.10 -4.43
N VAL A 91 1.42 -18.80 -4.68
CA VAL A 91 2.58 -17.89 -4.76
C VAL A 91 2.59 -16.94 -3.57
N SER A 92 3.77 -16.48 -3.16
CA SER A 92 3.87 -15.43 -2.14
C SER A 92 3.24 -14.12 -2.62
N THR A 93 2.66 -13.36 -1.70
CA THR A 93 2.23 -11.98 -1.99
C THR A 93 3.42 -11.12 -2.40
N LYS A 94 3.18 -10.21 -3.34
CA LYS A 94 4.10 -9.12 -3.70
C LYS A 94 3.64 -7.77 -3.15
N ALA A 95 2.68 -7.77 -2.22
CA ALA A 95 2.24 -6.56 -1.57
C ALA A 95 3.43 -5.88 -0.86
N SER A 96 3.53 -4.56 -1.00
CA SER A 96 4.60 -3.80 -0.39
C SER A 96 4.19 -2.35 -0.18
N ILE A 97 4.81 -1.67 0.78
CA ILE A 97 4.72 -0.23 0.97
C ILE A 97 6.13 0.33 1.14
N LYS A 98 6.37 1.50 0.56
CA LYS A 98 7.56 2.31 0.80
C LYS A 98 7.14 3.71 1.23
N ALA A 99 7.79 4.19 2.28
CA ALA A 99 7.69 5.56 2.76
C ALA A 99 9.11 6.13 2.92
N LYS A 100 9.21 7.45 3.02
CA LYS A 100 10.48 8.16 3.23
C LYS A 100 10.34 9.16 4.36
N ASP A 101 11.45 9.46 5.02
CA ASP A 101 11.52 10.50 6.04
C ASP A 101 11.52 11.90 5.40
N SER A 102 11.19 12.92 6.19
CA SER A 102 11.32 14.32 5.76
C SER A 102 11.65 15.24 6.92
N THR A 103 12.12 16.44 6.59
CA THR A 103 12.40 17.51 7.55
C THR A 103 11.60 18.73 7.19
N LEU A 104 10.97 19.35 8.20
CA LEU A 104 10.20 20.58 8.10
C LEU A 104 10.79 21.62 9.05
N VAL A 105 10.69 22.91 8.70
CA VAL A 105 11.00 24.00 9.63
C VAL A 105 9.71 24.47 10.29
N ALA A 106 9.72 24.54 11.62
CA ALA A 106 8.57 24.95 12.41
C ALA A 106 8.13 26.37 12.05
N GLY A 107 6.83 26.55 11.78
CA GLY A 107 6.28 27.85 11.45
C GLY A 107 4.74 27.84 11.48
N PRO A 108 4.10 29.02 11.67
CA PRO A 108 2.64 29.12 11.77
C PRO A 108 1.93 28.70 10.48
N ASP A 109 2.59 28.86 9.32
CA ASP A 109 2.05 28.52 8.01
C ASP A 109 2.61 27.21 7.45
N THR A 110 3.52 26.54 8.17
CA THR A 110 4.09 25.26 7.75
C THR A 110 2.99 24.20 7.77
N LYS A 111 2.86 23.45 6.68
CA LYS A 111 1.89 22.35 6.53
C LYS A 111 2.61 21.06 6.23
N TRP A 112 1.97 19.96 6.60
CA TRP A 112 2.42 18.61 6.27
C TRP A 112 1.26 17.83 5.65
N ASN A 113 1.54 17.05 4.60
CA ASN A 113 0.60 16.11 4.02
C ASN A 113 1.21 14.70 4.01
N ALA A 114 0.42 13.69 4.37
CA ALA A 114 0.84 12.30 4.34
C ALA A 114 1.36 11.85 2.96
N ALA A 115 0.88 12.44 1.86
CA ALA A 115 1.37 12.14 0.52
C ALA A 115 2.85 12.53 0.32
N ASP A 116 3.37 13.51 1.08
CA ASP A 116 4.75 14.01 0.92
C ASP A 116 5.80 12.96 1.30
N ASN A 117 5.42 12.01 2.16
CA ASN A 117 6.26 10.94 2.69
C ASN A 117 5.92 9.56 2.14
N PHE A 118 4.84 9.42 1.38
CA PHE A 118 4.52 8.21 0.65
C PHE A 118 5.37 8.08 -0.61
N VAL A 119 5.97 6.92 -0.85
CA VAL A 119 6.79 6.67 -2.05
C VAL A 119 6.05 5.79 -3.05
N SER A 120 5.57 4.62 -2.61
CA SER A 120 4.89 3.66 -3.47
C SER A 120 4.24 2.56 -2.65
N ALA A 121 3.21 1.92 -3.20
CA ALA A 121 2.68 0.66 -2.69
C ALA A 121 2.31 -0.27 -3.84
N THR A 122 2.32 -1.59 -3.58
CA THR A 122 1.89 -2.63 -4.53
C THR A 122 0.86 -3.56 -3.91
N ASP A 123 -0.02 -4.10 -4.75
CA ASP A 123 -0.98 -5.16 -4.39
C ASP A 123 -0.31 -6.55 -4.33
N ALA A 124 -1.13 -7.57 -4.07
CA ALA A 124 -0.74 -8.98 -4.00
C ALA A 124 0.00 -9.50 -5.25
N ASP A 125 -0.34 -8.99 -6.44
CA ASP A 125 0.23 -9.40 -7.71
C ASP A 125 1.50 -8.61 -8.08
N GLY A 126 1.70 -7.47 -7.40
CA GLY A 126 2.81 -6.56 -7.59
C GLY A 126 2.47 -5.32 -8.42
N ASN A 127 1.19 -5.07 -8.69
CA ASN A 127 0.75 -3.87 -9.40
C ASN A 127 0.74 -2.68 -8.46
N GLY A 128 1.11 -1.51 -8.96
CA GLY A 128 1.08 -0.27 -8.18
C GLY A 128 -0.35 0.10 -7.76
N ILE A 129 -0.51 0.55 -6.51
CA ILE A 129 -1.78 1.05 -5.99
C ILE A 129 -1.69 2.53 -5.60
N ASP A 130 -2.81 3.23 -5.67
CA ASP A 130 -2.92 4.63 -5.29
C ASP A 130 -2.80 4.81 -3.77
N ALA A 131 -2.20 5.92 -3.34
CA ALA A 131 -2.03 6.27 -1.92
C ALA A 131 -3.37 6.31 -1.16
N LYS A 132 -4.49 6.59 -1.81
CA LYS A 132 -5.84 6.54 -1.21
C LYS A 132 -6.27 5.15 -0.76
N SER A 133 -5.65 4.11 -1.29
CA SER A 133 -5.90 2.72 -0.89
C SER A 133 -5.06 2.31 0.33
N VAL A 134 -4.17 3.20 0.80
CA VAL A 134 -3.27 2.97 1.93
C VAL A 134 -3.82 3.68 3.15
N ASN A 135 -3.87 2.96 4.27
CA ASN A 135 -4.26 3.51 5.56
C ASN A 135 -3.08 4.25 6.18
N VAL A 136 -3.30 5.49 6.62
CA VAL A 136 -2.29 6.31 7.29
C VAL A 136 -2.69 6.53 8.74
N SER A 137 -1.74 6.33 9.66
CA SER A 137 -1.89 6.58 11.09
C SER A 137 -0.71 7.38 11.64
N GLY A 138 -0.97 8.16 12.69
CA GLY A 138 -0.03 9.17 13.20
C GLY A 138 -0.47 10.58 12.83
N SER A 139 0.13 11.58 13.47
CA SER A 139 -0.16 12.99 13.25
C SER A 139 1.12 13.80 13.41
N VAL A 140 1.30 14.80 12.55
CA VAL A 140 2.44 15.72 12.59
C VAL A 140 1.93 17.11 12.97
N ASP A 141 2.52 17.72 13.98
CA ASP A 141 2.33 19.15 14.28
C ASP A 141 3.51 19.95 13.71
N PRO A 142 3.37 20.52 12.50
CA PRO A 142 4.47 21.23 11.84
C PRO A 142 4.81 22.57 12.51
N THR A 143 4.08 22.98 13.55
CA THR A 143 4.36 24.20 14.31
C THR A 143 5.26 23.94 15.52
N LYS A 144 5.44 22.68 15.91
CA LYS A 144 6.20 22.28 17.09
C LYS A 144 7.40 21.42 16.71
N PRO A 145 8.63 21.85 17.06
CA PRO A 145 9.82 21.03 16.86
C PRO A 145 9.70 19.67 17.56
N GLY A 146 10.15 18.61 16.89
CA GLY A 146 10.08 17.24 17.36
C GLY A 146 10.07 16.23 16.21
N ASP A 147 10.24 14.96 16.54
CA ASP A 147 10.12 13.85 15.59
C ASP A 147 8.73 13.22 15.71
N TYR A 148 8.05 13.11 14.57
CA TYR A 148 6.71 12.54 14.48
C TYR A 148 6.76 11.27 13.62
N GLU A 149 6.31 10.15 14.18
CA GLU A 149 6.22 8.89 13.45
C GLU A 149 4.86 8.77 12.75
N VAL A 150 4.88 8.44 11.46
CA VAL A 150 3.70 8.18 10.64
C VAL A 150 3.82 6.77 10.06
N THR A 151 2.76 5.98 10.21
CA THR A 151 2.69 4.61 9.70
C THR A 151 1.72 4.50 8.55
N TYR A 152 2.19 3.97 7.42
CA TYR A 152 1.45 3.64 6.22
C TYR A 152 1.21 2.13 6.19
N SER A 153 -0.02 1.69 6.00
CA SER A 153 -0.39 0.27 6.01
C SER A 153 -1.39 -0.11 4.93
N TYR A 154 -1.27 -1.33 4.43
CA TYR A 154 -2.15 -1.90 3.41
C TYR A 154 -2.38 -3.38 3.72
N THR A 155 -3.57 -3.86 3.36
CA THR A 155 -3.96 -5.26 3.49
C THR A 155 -4.49 -5.72 2.14
N ASP A 156 -3.86 -6.75 1.57
CA ASP A 156 -4.28 -7.29 0.28
C ASP A 156 -5.51 -8.21 0.42
N ALA A 157 -6.02 -8.69 -0.72
CA ALA A 157 -7.22 -9.54 -0.75
C ALA A 157 -7.01 -10.92 -0.08
N GLY A 158 -5.77 -11.38 0.06
CA GLY A 158 -5.42 -12.60 0.79
C GLY A 158 -5.29 -12.37 2.31
N GLY A 159 -5.46 -11.13 2.78
CA GLY A 159 -5.28 -10.75 4.18
C GLY A 159 -3.83 -10.48 4.58
N ASN A 160 -2.90 -10.40 3.62
CA ASN A 160 -1.51 -10.07 3.95
C ASN A 160 -1.39 -8.59 4.29
N GLN A 161 -0.87 -8.30 5.47
CA GLN A 161 -0.65 -6.93 5.93
C GLN A 161 0.81 -6.51 5.73
N VAL A 162 0.99 -5.35 5.12
CA VAL A 162 2.30 -4.69 4.96
C VAL A 162 2.24 -3.28 5.51
N SER A 163 3.38 -2.80 6.03
CA SER A 163 3.49 -1.45 6.56
C SER A 163 4.88 -0.85 6.36
N ALA A 164 4.94 0.46 6.21
CA ALA A 164 6.17 1.24 6.29
C ALA A 164 5.98 2.44 7.22
N LYS A 165 7.07 2.87 7.84
CA LYS A 165 7.08 4.05 8.71
C LYS A 165 7.87 5.18 8.05
N ALA A 166 7.48 6.40 8.36
CA ALA A 166 8.22 7.61 8.06
C ALA A 166 8.41 8.43 9.34
N THR A 167 9.61 8.96 9.53
CA THR A 167 9.94 9.91 10.58
C THR A 167 9.92 11.32 10.00
N ILE A 168 9.08 12.18 10.56
CA ILE A 168 8.93 13.57 10.14
C ILE A 168 9.59 14.43 11.21
N THR A 169 10.77 14.96 10.91
CA THR A 169 11.53 15.79 11.82
C THR A 169 11.15 17.25 11.63
N VAL A 170 10.51 17.85 12.61
CA VAL A 170 10.24 19.29 12.64
C VAL A 170 11.36 19.95 13.44
N VAL A 171 12.13 20.83 12.79
CA VAL A 171 13.22 21.58 13.43
C VAL A 171 12.77 22.99 13.79
N SER A 172 13.36 23.58 14.83
CA SER A 172 13.12 24.98 15.18
C SER A 172 13.54 25.91 14.04
N THR A 173 12.74 26.95 13.81
CA THR A 173 13.14 28.06 12.93
C THR A 173 14.36 28.79 13.49
N LYS A 174 15.27 29.19 12.59
CA LYS A 174 16.37 30.09 12.91
C LYS A 174 16.06 31.54 12.58
N ALA A 175 14.80 31.85 12.24
CA ALA A 175 14.38 33.21 11.95
C ALA A 175 14.52 34.07 13.20
N SER A 176 15.17 35.21 13.04
CA SER A 176 15.38 36.16 14.13
C SER A 176 15.47 37.59 13.59
N ILE A 177 15.11 38.56 14.42
CA ILE A 177 15.40 39.97 14.16
C ILE A 177 15.99 40.57 15.42
N LYS A 178 17.09 41.29 15.24
CA LYS A 178 17.78 42.02 16.30
C LYS A 178 17.80 43.49 15.94
N ALA A 179 17.32 44.30 16.86
CA ALA A 179 17.42 45.74 16.83
C ALA A 179 18.17 46.23 18.08
N LYS A 180 18.66 47.46 18.01
CA LYS A 180 19.23 48.19 19.14
C LYS A 180 18.46 49.49 19.33
N ASP A 181 18.52 50.05 20.53
CA ASP A 181 17.92 51.34 20.82
C ASP A 181 18.81 52.49 20.33
N SER A 182 18.18 53.63 20.04
CA SER A 182 18.85 54.88 19.69
C SER A 182 18.33 56.00 20.58
N THR A 183 19.23 56.90 20.99
CA THR A 183 18.86 58.15 21.66
C THR A 183 19.16 59.31 20.73
N LEU A 184 18.17 60.16 20.49
CA LEU A 184 18.29 61.35 19.66
C LEU A 184 18.04 62.60 20.51
N VAL A 185 18.70 63.70 20.16
CA VAL A 185 18.35 65.02 20.70
C VAL A 185 17.31 65.64 19.77
N ALA A 186 16.16 66.01 20.33
CA ALA A 186 15.06 66.59 19.58
C ALA A 186 15.47 67.96 19.00
N GLY A 187 15.12 68.19 17.73
CA GLY A 187 15.43 69.44 17.05
C GLY A 187 14.77 69.54 15.68
N PRO A 188 14.59 70.76 15.14
CA PRO A 188 13.88 70.98 13.88
C PRO A 188 14.52 70.29 12.68
N ASP A 189 15.82 69.99 12.75
CA ASP A 189 16.58 69.31 11.69
C ASP A 189 16.93 67.85 12.01
N THR A 190 16.53 67.34 13.18
CA THR A 190 16.84 65.95 13.57
C THR A 190 16.07 64.99 12.68
N LYS A 191 16.75 63.98 12.15
CA LYS A 191 16.16 62.92 11.32
C LYS A 191 16.45 61.57 11.94
N TRP A 192 15.53 60.64 11.74
CA TRP A 192 15.70 59.26 12.17
C TRP A 192 15.54 58.32 10.97
N ASN A 193 16.41 57.32 10.88
CA ASN A 193 16.28 56.22 9.93
C ASN A 193 16.20 54.89 10.69
N ALA A 194 15.18 54.09 10.39
CA ALA A 194 15.00 52.78 11.01
C ALA A 194 16.21 51.83 10.81
N ALA A 195 16.98 52.02 9.73
CA ALA A 195 18.22 51.27 9.50
C ALA A 195 19.25 51.48 10.62
N ASP A 196 19.24 52.64 11.29
CA ASP A 196 20.18 52.97 12.36
C ASP A 196 19.96 52.08 13.60
N ASN A 197 18.74 51.56 13.76
CA ASN A 197 18.34 50.68 14.85
C ASN A 197 18.42 49.19 14.48
N PHE A 198 18.62 48.86 13.20
CA PHE A 198 18.73 47.48 12.75
C PHE A 198 20.12 46.91 13.06
N VAL A 199 20.18 45.70 13.61
CA VAL A 199 21.44 44.98 13.87
C VAL A 199 21.61 43.83 12.89
N SER A 200 20.61 42.95 12.83
CA SER A 200 20.61 41.78 11.94
C SER A 200 19.23 41.16 11.86
N ALA A 201 18.92 40.50 10.75
CA ALA A 201 17.81 39.57 10.66
C ALA A 201 18.28 38.28 9.98
N THR A 202 17.64 37.17 10.32
CA THR A 202 17.86 35.87 9.69
C THR A 202 16.54 35.26 9.24
N ASP A 203 16.57 34.51 8.15
CA ASP A 203 15.44 33.71 7.69
C ASP A 203 15.29 32.41 8.50
N ALA A 204 14.33 31.57 8.13
CA ALA A 204 14.03 30.31 8.81
C ALA A 204 15.21 29.31 8.80
N ASP A 205 16.09 29.38 7.80
CA ASP A 205 17.27 28.53 7.65
C ASP A 205 18.50 29.11 8.37
N GLY A 206 18.46 30.40 8.70
CA GLY A 206 19.51 31.15 9.39
C GLY A 206 20.32 32.06 8.47
N ASN A 207 19.92 32.23 7.20
CA ASN A 207 20.62 33.13 6.28
C ASN A 207 20.30 34.57 6.62
N GLY A 208 21.30 35.45 6.48
CA GLY A 208 21.13 36.88 6.74
C GLY A 208 20.13 37.54 5.79
N ILE A 209 19.26 38.38 6.34
CA ILE A 209 18.29 39.20 5.61
C ILE A 209 18.79 40.65 5.57
N ASP A 210 18.83 41.23 4.37
CA ASP A 210 19.14 42.65 4.18
C ASP A 210 18.02 43.53 4.75
N PHE A 211 18.38 44.66 5.35
CA PHE A 211 17.43 45.61 5.92
C PHE A 211 16.32 46.03 4.95
N LYS A 212 16.61 46.12 3.64
CA LYS A 212 15.61 46.48 2.61
C LYS A 212 14.45 45.49 2.51
N SER A 213 14.63 44.26 3.00
CA SER A 213 13.62 43.22 3.04
C SER A 213 12.91 43.14 4.40
N VAL A 214 13.28 43.98 5.36
CA VAL A 214 12.66 44.07 6.68
C VAL A 214 11.52 45.07 6.63
N ASN A 215 10.33 44.64 7.02
CA ASN A 215 9.19 45.54 7.15
C ASN A 215 9.33 46.38 8.43
N VAL A 216 9.36 47.70 8.29
CA VAL A 216 9.39 48.63 9.41
C VAL A 216 7.97 49.15 9.66
N SER A 217 7.47 48.95 10.87
CA SER A 217 6.20 49.50 11.33
C SER A 217 6.43 50.51 12.45
N GLY A 218 5.68 51.61 12.44
CA GLY A 218 5.81 52.71 13.41
C GLY A 218 6.47 53.94 12.81
N SER A 219 6.31 55.08 13.49
CA SER A 219 6.89 56.36 13.10
C SER A 219 7.51 57.03 14.31
N VAL A 220 8.64 57.70 14.10
CA VAL A 220 9.27 58.56 15.11
C VAL A 220 9.14 60.00 14.62
N ASP A 221 8.68 60.91 15.47
CA ASP A 221 8.82 62.36 15.25
C ASP A 221 10.06 62.84 16.04
N PRO A 222 11.25 62.90 15.41
CA PRO A 222 12.47 63.31 16.10
C PRO A 222 12.52 64.82 16.40
N THR A 223 11.51 65.60 16.03
CA THR A 223 11.48 67.06 16.29
C THR A 223 10.90 67.41 17.66
N GLN A 224 10.20 66.47 18.30
CA GLN A 224 9.56 66.66 19.59
C GLN A 224 10.15 65.68 20.63
N PRO A 225 10.40 66.13 21.88
CA PRO A 225 10.75 65.22 22.97
C PRO A 225 9.61 64.24 23.26
N GLY A 226 9.95 62.97 23.53
CA GLY A 226 9.00 61.90 23.86
C GLY A 226 9.67 60.73 24.57
#